data_AF-A0A8J6HHA5-F1
#
_entry.id   AF-A0A8J6HHA5-F1
#
_cell.length_a   1.000
_cell.length_b   1.000
_cell.length_c   1.000
_cell.angle_alpha   90.00
_cell.angle_beta   90.00
_cell.angle_gamma   90.00
#
_symmetry.space_group_name_H-M   'P 1'
#
loop_
_entity.id
_entity.type
_entity.pdbx_description
1 polymer ?
#
loop_
_entity_poly.entity_id
_entity_poly.type
_entity_poly.pdbx_seq_one_letter_code
_entity_poly.pdbx_strand_id
1 'polypeptide(L)'
;MDNAEIQVQKHLVSFCKVLPAHVHSWGSVLQESVKSLQTLTNLCEQQRHVKRAKLLHLENVDEARTTLLCRISDRVEEELVQLKELIDTLNKCNNDLKNRLLTFERSTLNLDWERDSELIRGNGSQPSLARLLQNGLAFSNFFSKRARNISDNFKSLNLDEEKSIKRLQASFDVDLDDKVVTSLVALTHESLFGYAARISGEVLRVLPRSKLKILSFYKGSHGLYVMTGITTTPGLGSCRCEVRVPPGELRGRHGPADAGVGFDPLLRSVRRTFRDEDHKSAPAI
;
A
#
# COMPACT_ATOMS: atom_id res chain seq x y z
N MET A 1 -15.28 13.28 23.74
CA MET A 1 -14.04 12.73 23.17
C MET A 1 -12.94 13.70 23.49
N ASP A 2 -11.84 13.20 24.05
CA ASP A 2 -10.71 14.04 24.49
C ASP A 2 -10.01 14.67 23.27
N ASN A 3 -9.37 15.83 23.45
CA ASN A 3 -8.61 16.47 22.37
C ASN A 3 -7.50 15.53 21.85
N ALA A 4 -6.87 14.75 22.74
CA ALA A 4 -5.86 13.75 22.37
C ALA A 4 -6.44 12.61 21.51
N GLU A 5 -7.61 12.07 21.87
CA GLU A 5 -8.28 11.02 21.10
C GLU A 5 -8.69 11.50 19.71
N ILE A 6 -9.20 12.73 19.60
CA ILE A 6 -9.55 13.34 18.32
C ILE A 6 -8.31 13.46 17.42
N GLN A 7 -7.16 13.84 17.99
CA GLN A 7 -5.90 13.91 17.23
C GLN A 7 -5.45 12.53 16.75
N VAL A 8 -5.48 11.52 17.62
CA VAL A 8 -5.14 10.13 17.24
C VAL A 8 -6.06 9.63 16.13
N GLN A 9 -7.36 9.86 16.26
CA GLN A 9 -8.37 9.46 15.28
C GLN A 9 -8.10 10.11 13.91
N LYS A 10 -7.76 11.40 13.87
CA LYS A 10 -7.40 12.11 12.62
C LYS A 10 -6.20 11.47 11.94
N HIS A 11 -5.14 11.16 12.68
CA HIS A 11 -3.93 10.55 12.13
C HIS A 11 -4.16 9.10 11.71
N LEU A 12 -4.96 8.34 12.45
CA LEU A 12 -5.38 6.99 12.07
C LEU A 12 -6.13 7.01 10.73
N VAL A 13 -7.13 7.87 10.59
CA VAL A 13 -7.90 8.01 9.35
C VAL A 13 -6.99 8.41 8.18
N SER A 14 -6.07 9.34 8.42
CA SER A 14 -5.07 9.77 7.42
C SER A 14 -4.17 8.62 6.98
N PHE A 15 -3.63 7.85 7.93
CA PHE A 15 -2.79 6.69 7.66
C PHE A 15 -3.54 5.62 6.85
N CYS A 16 -4.73 5.24 7.31
CA CYS A 16 -5.52 4.20 6.65
C CYS A 16 -5.94 4.58 5.22
N LYS A 17 -6.22 5.85 4.93
CA LYS A 17 -6.54 6.31 3.57
C LYS A 17 -5.42 6.08 2.56
N VAL A 18 -4.17 6.00 3.03
CA VAL A 18 -3.00 5.89 2.16
C VAL A 18 -2.64 4.44 1.85
N LEU A 19 -3.11 3.48 2.66
CA LEU A 19 -2.77 2.07 2.48
C LEU A 19 -3.16 1.51 1.11
N PRO A 20 -4.41 1.70 0.61
CA PRO A 20 -4.78 1.18 -0.72
C PRO A 20 -3.96 1.84 -1.84
N ALA A 21 -3.71 3.14 -1.74
CA ALA A 21 -2.90 3.88 -2.70
C ALA A 21 -1.44 3.39 -2.71
N HIS A 22 -0.89 3.06 -1.54
CA HIS A 22 0.44 2.47 -1.42
C HIS A 22 0.54 1.11 -2.11
N VAL A 23 -0.42 0.20 -1.86
CA VAL A 23 -0.47 -1.12 -2.53
C VAL A 23 -0.60 -0.96 -4.03
N HIS A 24 -1.48 -0.06 -4.49
CA HIS A 24 -1.67 0.21 -5.91
C HIS A 24 -0.39 0.75 -6.58
N SER A 25 0.30 1.69 -5.92
CA SER A 25 1.57 2.24 -6.41
C SER A 25 2.64 1.14 -6.55
N TRP A 26 2.76 0.28 -5.54
CA TRP A 26 3.62 -0.90 -5.60
C TRP A 26 3.27 -1.81 -6.77
N GLY A 27 1.99 -2.17 -6.92
CA GLY A 27 1.52 -2.99 -8.03
C GLY A 27 1.88 -2.39 -9.39
N SER A 28 1.69 -1.08 -9.57
CA SER A 28 2.05 -0.40 -10.83
C SER A 28 3.54 -0.50 -11.13
N VAL A 29 4.40 -0.24 -10.15
CA VAL A 29 5.87 -0.29 -10.34
C VAL A 29 6.34 -1.72 -10.62
N LEU A 30 5.77 -2.72 -9.94
CA LEU A 30 6.09 -4.13 -10.21
C LEU A 30 5.68 -4.52 -11.63
N GLN A 31 4.49 -4.12 -12.10
CA GLN A 31 4.04 -4.39 -13.47
C GLN A 31 4.93 -3.72 -14.51
N GLU A 32 5.33 -2.47 -14.29
CA GLU A 32 6.23 -1.74 -15.18
C GLU A 32 7.61 -2.42 -15.26
N SER A 33 8.12 -2.92 -14.13
CA SER A 33 9.41 -3.60 -14.06
C SER A 33 9.49 -4.89 -14.90
N VAL A 34 8.37 -5.57 -15.14
CA VAL A 34 8.33 -6.84 -15.89
C VAL A 34 8.97 -6.69 -17.27
N LYS A 35 8.64 -5.61 -17.97
CA LYS A 35 9.16 -5.35 -19.33
C LYS A 35 10.66 -5.11 -19.29
N SER A 36 11.13 -4.22 -18.43
CA SER A 36 12.57 -3.90 -18.33
C SER A 36 13.40 -5.11 -17.91
N LEU A 37 12.91 -5.90 -16.96
CA LEU A 37 13.54 -7.15 -16.54
C LEU A 37 13.63 -8.18 -17.67
N GLN A 38 12.58 -8.31 -18.49
CA GLN A 38 12.60 -9.21 -19.64
C GLN A 38 13.57 -8.72 -20.72
N THR A 39 13.59 -7.42 -21.00
CA THR A 39 14.54 -6.82 -21.97
C THR A 39 15.97 -7.02 -21.51
N LEU A 40 16.28 -6.73 -20.23
CA LEU A 40 17.59 -6.94 -19.63
C LEU A 40 18.04 -8.41 -19.78
N THR A 41 17.14 -9.35 -19.49
CA THR A 41 17.43 -10.79 -19.64
C THR A 41 17.82 -11.14 -21.07
N ASN A 42 17.05 -10.68 -22.04
CA ASN A 42 17.31 -10.92 -23.46
C ASN A 42 18.63 -10.30 -23.90
N LEU A 43 18.94 -9.07 -23.47
CA LEU A 43 20.18 -8.38 -23.81
C LEU A 43 21.41 -9.09 -23.24
N CYS A 44 21.37 -9.51 -21.98
CA CYS A 44 22.47 -10.27 -21.37
C CYS A 44 22.65 -11.63 -22.05
N GLU A 45 21.57 -12.27 -22.51
CA GLU A 45 21.68 -13.49 -23.28
C GLU A 45 22.34 -13.25 -24.65
N GLN A 46 21.92 -12.22 -25.37
CA GLN A 46 22.56 -11.81 -26.63
C GLN A 46 24.05 -11.53 -26.43
N GLN A 47 24.41 -10.81 -25.36
CA GLN A 47 25.80 -10.53 -25.02
C GLN A 47 26.62 -11.81 -24.86
N ARG A 48 26.08 -12.81 -24.14
CA ARG A 48 26.73 -14.13 -23.96
C ARG A 48 26.89 -14.87 -25.29
N HIS A 49 25.87 -14.85 -26.15
CA HIS A 49 25.94 -15.49 -27.48
C HIS A 49 27.00 -14.84 -28.37
N VAL A 50 27.05 -13.50 -28.40
CA VAL A 50 28.06 -12.75 -29.18
C VAL A 50 29.48 -13.03 -28.65
N LYS A 51 29.67 -13.07 -27.32
CA LYS A 51 30.97 -13.43 -26.70
C LYS A 51 31.42 -14.86 -27.04
N ARG A 52 30.49 -15.81 -27.19
CA ARG A 52 30.78 -17.24 -27.44
C ARG A 52 30.91 -17.59 -28.92
N ALA A 53 30.41 -16.76 -29.82
CA ALA A 53 30.46 -17.02 -31.25
C ALA A 53 31.92 -17.20 -31.70
N LYS A 54 32.23 -18.30 -32.38
CA LYS A 54 33.53 -18.54 -33.02
C LYS A 54 33.35 -18.38 -34.52
N LEU A 55 33.73 -17.23 -35.06
CA LEU A 55 33.62 -16.92 -36.49
C LEU A 55 35.03 -16.84 -37.08
N LEU A 56 35.62 -18.01 -37.33
CA LEU A 56 37.04 -18.15 -37.72
C LEU A 56 37.33 -17.81 -39.20
N HIS A 57 36.32 -17.44 -40.00
CA HIS A 57 36.40 -17.41 -41.47
C HIS A 57 35.89 -16.11 -42.11
N LEU A 58 35.72 -15.05 -41.33
CA LEU A 58 35.24 -13.77 -41.84
C LEU A 58 36.26 -12.68 -41.47
N GLU A 59 36.67 -11.88 -42.45
CA GLU A 59 37.46 -10.66 -42.21
C GLU A 59 36.61 -9.63 -41.44
N ASN A 60 37.23 -8.80 -40.61
CA ASN A 60 36.58 -7.76 -39.78
C ASN A 60 35.58 -8.25 -38.72
N VAL A 61 35.55 -9.54 -38.39
CA VAL A 61 34.68 -10.11 -37.34
C VAL A 61 34.91 -9.46 -35.98
N ASP A 62 36.17 -9.22 -35.61
CA ASP A 62 36.49 -8.73 -34.28
C ASP A 62 36.02 -7.28 -34.09
N GLU A 63 36.13 -6.45 -35.13
CA GLU A 63 35.61 -5.09 -35.14
C GLU A 63 34.06 -5.09 -35.09
N ALA A 64 33.41 -5.91 -35.91
CA ALA A 64 31.96 -6.04 -35.93
C ALA A 64 31.41 -6.57 -34.58
N ARG A 65 32.11 -7.55 -33.98
CA ARG A 65 31.79 -8.10 -32.66
C ARG A 65 31.92 -7.04 -31.57
N THR A 66 33.03 -6.30 -31.58
CA THR A 66 33.27 -5.24 -30.60
C THR A 66 32.19 -4.17 -30.69
N THR A 67 31.88 -3.73 -31.91
CA THR A 67 30.81 -2.76 -32.17
C THR A 67 29.45 -3.26 -31.66
N LEU A 68 29.12 -4.53 -31.92
CA LEU A 68 27.87 -5.12 -31.45
C LEU A 68 27.82 -5.24 -29.92
N LEU A 69 28.91 -5.65 -29.29
CA LEU A 69 29.01 -5.73 -27.82
C LEU A 69 28.87 -4.36 -27.16
N CYS A 70 29.46 -3.31 -27.75
CA CYS A 70 29.25 -1.94 -27.27
C CYS A 70 27.77 -1.55 -27.32
N ARG A 71 27.10 -1.73 -28.47
CA ARG A 71 25.66 -1.43 -28.61
C ARG A 71 24.77 -2.20 -27.63
N ILE A 72 25.09 -3.48 -27.39
CA ILE A 72 24.35 -4.28 -26.40
C ILE A 72 24.59 -3.72 -25.00
N SER A 73 25.83 -3.34 -24.68
CA SER A 73 26.20 -2.79 -23.36
C SER A 73 25.50 -1.46 -23.09
N ASP A 74 25.44 -0.56 -24.08
CA ASP A 74 24.73 0.71 -23.98
C ASP A 74 23.24 0.48 -23.63
N ARG A 75 22.59 -0.45 -24.33
CA ARG A 75 21.19 -0.82 -24.06
C ARG A 75 20.99 -1.50 -22.71
N VAL A 76 21.96 -2.28 -22.24
CA VAL A 76 21.92 -2.85 -20.90
C VAL A 76 21.97 -1.74 -19.85
N GLU A 77 22.83 -0.75 -20.04
CA GLU A 77 22.92 0.41 -19.14
C GLU A 77 21.60 1.19 -19.09
N GLU A 78 20.96 1.43 -20.24
CA GLU A 78 19.64 2.07 -20.32
C GLU A 78 18.58 1.32 -19.48
N GLU A 79 18.52 -0.01 -19.59
CA GLU A 79 17.58 -0.83 -18.82
C GLU A 79 17.91 -0.82 -17.31
N LEU A 80 19.19 -0.79 -16.94
CA LEU A 80 19.59 -0.68 -15.53
C LEU A 80 19.23 0.67 -14.93
N VAL A 81 19.34 1.76 -15.70
CA VAL A 81 18.89 3.10 -15.27
C VAL A 81 17.38 3.09 -15.03
N GLN A 82 16.58 2.54 -15.95
CA GLN A 82 15.13 2.43 -15.77
C GLN A 82 14.77 1.61 -14.52
N LEU A 83 15.40 0.45 -14.32
CA LEU A 83 15.18 -0.37 -13.12
C LEU A 83 15.55 0.38 -11.85
N LYS A 84 16.61 1.20 -11.87
CA LYS A 84 17.01 2.02 -10.73
C LYS A 84 15.95 3.06 -10.38
N GLU A 85 15.38 3.73 -11.38
CA GLU A 85 14.30 4.71 -11.19
C GLU A 85 13.04 4.07 -10.57
N LEU A 86 12.69 2.85 -11.01
CA LEU A 86 11.60 2.08 -10.42
C LEU A 86 11.87 1.72 -8.96
N ILE A 87 13.09 1.26 -8.64
CA ILE A 87 13.51 0.97 -7.25
C ILE A 87 13.44 2.23 -6.38
N ASP A 88 13.87 3.38 -6.89
CA ASP A 88 13.80 4.64 -6.17
C ASP A 88 12.35 5.09 -5.92
N THR A 89 11.45 4.80 -6.87
CA THR A 89 10.01 5.02 -6.70
C THR A 89 9.43 4.14 -5.58
N LEU A 90 9.80 2.85 -5.51
CA LEU A 90 9.41 1.96 -4.40
C LEU A 90 9.91 2.50 -3.04
N ASN A 91 11.17 2.91 -2.98
CA ASN A 91 11.78 3.45 -1.78
C ASN A 91 11.08 4.75 -1.32
N LYS A 92 10.74 5.64 -2.26
CA LYS A 92 9.95 6.85 -1.98
C LYS A 92 8.57 6.52 -1.43
N CYS A 93 7.88 5.55 -2.03
CA CYS A 93 6.57 5.10 -1.54
C CYS A 93 6.65 4.54 -0.11
N ASN A 94 7.68 3.76 0.19
CA ASN A 94 7.91 3.21 1.53
C ASN A 94 8.22 4.31 2.56
N ASN A 95 9.01 5.30 2.19
CA ASN A 95 9.33 6.42 3.07
C ASN A 95 8.09 7.25 3.40
N ASP A 96 7.20 7.52 2.43
CA ASP A 96 5.94 8.23 2.70
C ASP A 96 5.05 7.43 3.68
N LEU A 97 4.90 6.13 3.45
CA LEU A 97 4.14 5.24 4.35
C LEU A 97 4.72 5.25 5.77
N LYS A 98 6.06 5.10 5.90
CA LYS A 98 6.76 5.11 7.18
C LYS A 98 6.55 6.44 7.92
N ASN A 99 6.65 7.57 7.21
CA ASN A 99 6.43 8.89 7.81
C ASN A 99 5.00 9.06 8.34
N ARG A 100 4.00 8.54 7.61
CA ARG A 100 2.59 8.56 8.07
C ARG A 100 2.38 7.66 9.28
N LEU A 101 2.97 6.48 9.29
CA LEU A 101 2.91 5.57 10.44
C LEU A 101 3.56 6.20 11.68
N LEU A 102 4.75 6.80 11.54
CA LEU A 102 5.45 7.49 12.63
C LEU A 102 4.63 8.68 13.17
N THR A 103 3.99 9.43 12.29
CA THR A 103 3.13 10.55 12.70
C THR A 103 1.91 10.03 13.49
N PHE A 104 1.30 8.94 13.03
CA PHE A 104 0.22 8.27 13.74
C PHE A 104 0.68 7.74 15.10
N GLU A 105 1.80 7.03 15.17
CA GLU A 105 2.36 6.55 16.44
C GLU A 105 2.64 7.68 17.43
N ARG A 106 3.30 8.76 16.98
CA ARG A 106 3.60 9.92 17.83
C ARG A 106 2.34 10.59 18.37
N SER A 107 1.24 10.59 17.62
CA SER A 107 -0.03 11.13 18.11
C SER A 107 -0.58 10.38 19.33
N THR A 108 -0.16 9.13 19.55
CA THR A 108 -0.61 8.28 20.66
C THR A 108 0.17 8.47 21.97
N LEU A 109 1.25 9.27 21.97
CA LEU A 109 2.13 9.43 23.14
C LEU A 109 1.44 10.09 24.33
N ASN A 110 0.53 11.03 24.06
CA ASN A 110 -0.21 11.76 25.10
C ASN A 110 -1.57 11.11 25.43
N LEU A 111 -1.81 9.89 24.94
CA LEU A 111 -3.05 9.18 25.17
C LEU A 111 -3.03 8.51 26.55
N ASP A 112 -4.12 8.64 27.30
CA ASP A 112 -4.35 7.84 28.51
C ASP A 112 -4.81 6.44 28.12
N TRP A 113 -3.86 5.50 28.05
CA TRP A 113 -4.10 4.11 27.64
C TRP A 113 -4.93 3.29 28.62
N GLU A 114 -5.09 3.74 29.87
CA GLU A 114 -5.89 3.04 30.88
C GLU A 114 -7.38 3.41 30.77
N ARG A 115 -7.70 4.46 30.01
CA ARG A 115 -9.08 4.89 29.79
C ARG A 115 -9.86 3.82 29.01
N ASP A 116 -11.08 3.56 29.47
CA ASP A 116 -12.03 2.68 28.79
C ASP A 116 -12.74 3.41 27.65
N SER A 117 -12.00 3.73 26.58
CA SER A 117 -12.57 4.31 25.36
C SER A 117 -12.61 3.30 24.22
N GLU A 118 -13.64 3.41 23.37
CA GLU A 118 -13.82 2.54 22.20
C GLU A 118 -12.62 2.58 21.25
N LEU A 119 -11.90 3.71 21.19
CA LEU A 119 -10.69 3.84 20.37
C LEU A 119 -9.55 2.97 20.92
N ILE A 120 -9.34 2.98 22.24
CA ILE A 120 -8.25 2.28 22.91
C ILE A 120 -8.51 0.78 22.93
N ARG A 121 -9.66 0.35 23.45
CA ARG A 121 -10.01 -1.07 23.60
C ARG A 121 -10.49 -1.71 22.30
N GLY A 122 -10.98 -0.91 21.37
CA GLY A 122 -11.69 -1.40 20.19
C GLY A 122 -13.14 -1.79 20.51
N ASN A 123 -13.85 -2.23 19.49
CA ASN A 123 -15.21 -2.77 19.56
C ASN A 123 -15.40 -3.82 18.45
N GLY A 124 -16.61 -4.38 18.31
CA GLY A 124 -16.90 -5.40 17.28
C GLY A 124 -16.66 -4.95 15.83
N SER A 125 -16.59 -3.65 15.58
CA SER A 125 -16.37 -3.06 14.24
C SER A 125 -15.00 -2.42 14.06
N GLN A 126 -14.25 -2.18 15.15
CA GLN A 126 -12.94 -1.54 15.13
C GLN A 126 -11.95 -2.31 16.01
N PRO A 127 -10.81 -2.76 15.49
CA PRO A 127 -9.74 -3.28 16.33
C PRO A 127 -9.22 -2.23 17.31
N SER A 128 -8.62 -2.70 18.40
CA SER A 128 -7.96 -1.86 19.39
C SER A 128 -6.85 -1.02 18.74
N LEU A 129 -6.59 0.16 19.30
CA LEU A 129 -5.54 1.05 18.82
C LEU A 129 -4.16 0.37 18.79
N ALA A 130 -3.86 -0.44 19.81
CA ALA A 130 -2.63 -1.23 19.87
C ALA A 130 -2.51 -2.20 18.68
N ARG A 131 -3.61 -2.89 18.32
CA ARG A 131 -3.64 -3.82 17.18
C ARG A 131 -3.51 -3.08 15.85
N LEU A 132 -4.08 -1.88 15.72
CA LEU A 132 -3.92 -1.04 14.53
C LEU A 132 -2.46 -0.61 14.32
N LEU A 133 -1.77 -0.18 15.38
CA LEU A 133 -0.35 0.16 15.32
C LEU A 133 0.51 -1.05 14.95
N GLN A 134 0.24 -2.20 15.57
CA GLN A 134 0.95 -3.44 15.27
C GLN A 134 0.76 -3.89 13.82
N ASN A 135 -0.48 -3.85 13.31
CA ASN A 135 -0.76 -4.17 11.91
C ASN A 135 -0.10 -3.17 10.96
N GLY A 136 -0.14 -1.87 11.29
CA GLY A 136 0.54 -0.82 10.52
C GLY A 136 2.05 -1.04 10.42
N LEU A 137 2.67 -1.43 11.53
CA LEU A 137 4.09 -1.81 11.57
C LEU A 137 4.37 -3.04 10.72
N ALA A 138 3.58 -4.12 10.86
CA ALA A 138 3.74 -5.33 10.06
C ALA A 138 3.62 -5.05 8.56
N PHE A 139 2.63 -4.23 8.18
CA PHE A 139 2.43 -3.77 6.81
C PHE A 139 3.64 -2.96 6.29
N SER A 140 4.12 -1.97 7.04
CA SER A 140 5.31 -1.18 6.67
C SER A 140 6.57 -2.06 6.54
N ASN A 141 6.74 -3.02 7.45
CA ASN A 141 7.89 -3.93 7.45
C ASN A 141 7.87 -4.90 6.27
N PHE A 142 6.69 -5.37 5.86
CA PHE A 142 6.53 -6.19 4.66
C PHE A 142 7.14 -5.49 3.43
N PHE A 143 6.68 -4.28 3.11
CA PHE A 143 7.18 -3.53 1.95
C PHE A 143 8.64 -3.12 2.08
N SER A 144 9.08 -2.73 3.29
CA SER A 144 10.48 -2.39 3.54
C SER A 144 11.42 -3.57 3.30
N LYS A 145 11.03 -4.78 3.74
CA LYS A 145 11.81 -6.01 3.53
C LYS A 145 11.90 -6.37 2.05
N ARG A 146 10.79 -6.24 1.31
CA ARG A 146 10.76 -6.52 -0.14
C ARG A 146 11.60 -5.52 -0.93
N ALA A 147 11.50 -4.22 -0.63
CA ALA A 147 12.31 -3.19 -1.29
C ALA A 147 13.80 -3.36 -1.02
N ARG A 148 14.17 -3.75 0.21
CA ARG A 148 15.55 -4.11 0.56
C ARG A 148 16.04 -5.30 -0.26
N ASN A 149 15.26 -6.38 -0.33
CA ASN A 149 15.61 -7.55 -1.12
C ASN A 149 15.84 -7.21 -2.61
N ILE A 150 14.96 -6.39 -3.21
CA ILE A 150 15.13 -5.91 -4.58
C ILE A 150 16.44 -5.11 -4.72
N SER A 151 16.66 -4.15 -3.81
CA SER A 151 17.85 -3.29 -3.84
C SER A 151 19.15 -4.07 -3.69
N ASP A 152 19.17 -5.09 -2.83
CA ASP A 152 20.35 -5.93 -2.60
C ASP A 152 20.65 -6.83 -3.81
N ASN A 153 19.61 -7.40 -4.44
CA ASN A 153 19.77 -8.17 -5.69
C ASN A 153 20.22 -7.28 -6.85
N PHE A 154 19.74 -6.03 -6.92
CA PHE A 154 20.18 -5.07 -7.92
C PHE A 154 21.64 -4.67 -7.74
N LYS A 155 22.08 -4.37 -6.51
CA LYS A 155 23.48 -4.01 -6.21
C LYS A 155 24.47 -5.15 -6.44
N SER A 156 24.04 -6.38 -6.20
CA SER A 156 24.87 -7.59 -6.36
C SER A 156 24.74 -8.22 -7.75
N LEU A 157 24.11 -7.51 -8.70
CA LEU A 157 23.83 -8.01 -10.04
C LEU A 157 25.13 -8.29 -10.82
N ASN A 158 25.27 -9.53 -11.30
CA ASN A 158 26.29 -9.93 -12.24
C ASN A 158 25.65 -10.23 -13.61
N LEU A 159 25.91 -9.37 -14.60
CA LEU A 159 25.32 -9.47 -15.95
C LEU A 159 25.83 -10.68 -16.75
N ASP A 160 27.03 -11.18 -16.44
CA ASP A 160 27.58 -12.36 -17.09
C ASP A 160 26.96 -13.67 -16.58
N GLU A 161 26.35 -13.64 -15.38
CA GLU A 161 25.73 -14.81 -14.76
C GLU A 161 24.20 -14.81 -14.91
N GLU A 162 23.67 -15.75 -15.69
CA GLU A 162 22.23 -15.93 -15.90
C GLU A 162 21.44 -16.10 -14.58
N LYS A 163 22.02 -16.82 -13.61
CA LYS A 163 21.41 -17.00 -12.29
C LYS A 163 21.26 -15.68 -11.54
N SER A 164 22.17 -14.73 -11.72
CA SER A 164 22.06 -13.42 -11.08
C SER A 164 20.87 -12.62 -11.61
N ILE A 165 20.63 -12.68 -12.92
CA ILE A 165 19.50 -12.01 -13.55
C ILE A 165 18.18 -12.65 -13.10
N LYS A 166 18.11 -13.97 -13.08
CA LYS A 166 16.93 -14.71 -12.58
C LYS A 166 16.63 -14.40 -11.11
N ARG A 167 17.66 -14.26 -10.26
CA ARG A 167 17.49 -13.82 -8.86
C ARG A 167 16.92 -12.40 -8.77
N LEU A 168 17.41 -11.48 -9.59
CA LEU A 168 16.85 -10.14 -9.68
C LEU A 168 15.37 -10.19 -10.09
N GLN A 169 15.03 -10.94 -11.15
CA GLN A 169 13.63 -11.11 -11.57
C GLN A 169 12.73 -11.64 -10.46
N ALA A 170 13.14 -12.71 -9.79
CA ALA A 170 12.40 -13.29 -8.68
C ALA A 170 12.23 -12.33 -7.49
N SER A 171 13.13 -11.34 -7.33
CA SER A 171 12.99 -10.34 -6.26
C SER A 171 11.82 -9.36 -6.47
N PHE A 172 11.40 -9.16 -7.73
CA PHE A 172 10.24 -8.35 -8.10
C PHE A 172 8.92 -9.14 -8.11
N ASP A 173 8.98 -10.47 -7.97
CA ASP A 173 7.80 -11.32 -7.80
C ASP A 173 7.29 -11.24 -6.36
N VAL A 174 6.58 -10.16 -6.06
CA VAL A 174 6.05 -9.86 -4.73
C VAL A 174 4.55 -10.12 -4.69
N ASP A 175 4.15 -11.03 -3.81
CA ASP A 175 2.75 -11.31 -3.53
C ASP A 175 2.11 -10.15 -2.75
N LEU A 176 1.27 -9.36 -3.44
CA LEU A 176 0.51 -8.26 -2.83
C LEU A 176 -0.81 -8.72 -2.18
N ASP A 177 -1.20 -9.98 -2.38
CA ASP A 177 -2.38 -10.58 -1.76
C ASP A 177 -2.06 -11.24 -0.40
N ASP A 178 -0.82 -11.10 0.07
CA ASP A 178 -0.36 -11.58 1.37
C ASP A 178 -1.34 -11.15 2.48
N LYS A 179 -1.59 -12.06 3.43
CA LYS A 179 -2.51 -11.84 4.55
C LYS A 179 -2.21 -10.56 5.32
N VAL A 180 -0.95 -10.15 5.43
CA VAL A 180 -0.55 -8.90 6.09
C VAL A 180 -1.05 -7.68 5.34
N VAL A 181 -1.03 -7.71 4.00
CA VAL A 181 -1.48 -6.62 3.14
C VAL A 181 -3.02 -6.57 3.12
N THR A 182 -3.65 -7.70 2.85
CA THR A 182 -5.11 -7.80 2.70
C THR A 182 -5.85 -7.56 4.00
N SER A 183 -5.33 -8.03 5.14
CA SER A 183 -5.99 -7.84 6.45
C SER A 183 -6.10 -6.38 6.85
N LEU A 184 -5.03 -5.59 6.69
CA LEU A 184 -5.07 -4.18 7.07
C LEU A 184 -5.89 -3.36 6.08
N VAL A 185 -5.76 -3.61 4.76
CA VAL A 185 -6.56 -2.93 3.74
C VAL A 185 -8.05 -3.24 3.92
N ALA A 186 -8.44 -4.49 4.17
CA ALA A 186 -9.84 -4.85 4.43
C ALA A 186 -10.40 -4.14 5.66
N LEU A 187 -9.62 -4.05 6.75
CA LEU A 187 -10.00 -3.31 7.95
C LEU A 187 -10.26 -1.82 7.64
N THR A 188 -9.51 -1.21 6.72
CA THR A 188 -9.77 0.18 6.31
C THR A 188 -11.08 0.36 5.55
N HIS A 189 -11.47 -0.60 4.70
CA HIS A 189 -12.72 -0.51 3.94
C HIS A 189 -13.96 -0.74 4.80
N GLU A 190 -13.91 -1.63 5.80
CA GLU A 190 -15.09 -1.96 6.63
C GLU A 190 -15.30 -1.00 7.81
N SER A 191 -14.21 -0.50 8.42
CA SER A 191 -14.31 0.34 9.63
C SER A 191 -14.41 1.84 9.34
N LEU A 192 -13.72 2.39 8.33
CA LEU A 192 -13.63 3.85 8.14
C LEU A 192 -14.89 4.50 7.56
N PHE A 193 -15.73 3.76 6.84
CA PHE A 193 -17.01 4.30 6.35
C PHE A 193 -17.94 4.71 7.50
N GLY A 194 -17.91 3.98 8.64
CA GLY A 194 -18.64 4.37 9.85
C GLY A 194 -18.05 5.59 10.56
N TYR A 195 -16.73 5.76 10.54
CA TYR A 195 -16.03 6.85 11.22
C TYR A 195 -16.02 8.17 10.43
N ALA A 196 -15.91 8.11 9.11
CA ALA A 196 -15.99 9.31 8.27
C ALA A 196 -17.35 10.00 8.45
N ALA A 197 -18.44 9.23 8.51
CA ALA A 197 -19.79 9.74 8.78
C ALA A 197 -19.95 10.34 10.19
N ARG A 198 -19.30 9.77 11.21
CA ARG A 198 -19.33 10.32 12.58
C ARG A 198 -18.52 11.62 12.74
N ILE A 199 -17.42 11.78 12.02
CA ILE A 199 -16.55 12.96 12.13
C ILE A 199 -17.04 14.12 11.26
N SER A 200 -17.68 13.85 10.10
CA SER A 200 -18.19 14.91 9.22
C SER A 200 -19.59 15.43 9.60
N GLY A 201 -20.29 14.77 10.54
CA GLY A 201 -21.68 15.09 10.86
C GLY A 201 -22.67 14.78 9.74
N GLU A 202 -22.22 14.11 8.67
CA GLU A 202 -23.08 13.70 7.56
C GLU A 202 -23.66 12.31 7.83
N VAL A 203 -24.99 12.25 7.87
CA VAL A 203 -25.74 10.98 7.96
C VAL A 203 -25.65 10.25 6.62
N LEU A 204 -24.56 9.51 6.41
CA LEU A 204 -24.47 8.56 5.32
C LEU A 204 -25.17 7.26 5.73
N ARG A 205 -26.37 7.04 5.19
CA ARG A 205 -27.06 5.75 5.31
C ARG A 205 -26.25 4.68 4.59
N VAL A 206 -25.63 3.79 5.35
CA VAL A 206 -25.00 2.57 4.85
C VAL A 206 -26.11 1.68 4.28
N LEU A 207 -26.12 1.48 2.96
CA LEU A 207 -27.02 0.51 2.32
C LEU A 207 -26.38 -0.89 2.36
N PRO A 208 -27.18 -1.95 2.59
CA PRO A 208 -26.67 -3.33 2.62
C PRO A 208 -26.08 -3.77 1.28
N ARG A 209 -25.07 -4.65 1.36
CA ARG A 209 -24.20 -5.17 0.26
C ARG A 209 -24.94 -5.65 -1.01
N SER A 210 -26.24 -5.93 -0.96
CA SER A 210 -27.01 -6.46 -2.10
C SER A 210 -27.49 -5.41 -3.12
N LYS A 211 -27.24 -4.11 -2.90
CA LYS A 211 -27.67 -3.04 -3.83
C LYS A 211 -26.68 -1.89 -3.95
N LEU A 212 -25.41 -2.17 -4.26
CA LEU A 212 -24.43 -1.14 -4.61
C LEU A 212 -24.77 -0.51 -5.97
N LYS A 213 -25.60 0.54 -5.96
CA LYS A 213 -25.58 1.58 -6.99
C LYS A 213 -24.61 2.66 -6.54
N ILE A 214 -23.61 2.97 -7.36
CA ILE A 214 -22.70 4.09 -7.11
C ILE A 214 -23.53 5.37 -7.20
N LEU A 215 -23.79 6.00 -6.05
CA LEU A 215 -24.35 7.34 -5.97
C LEU A 215 -23.19 8.29 -5.69
N SER A 216 -22.83 9.12 -6.67
CA SER A 216 -21.95 10.25 -6.47
C SER A 216 -22.78 11.46 -6.04
N PHE A 217 -22.46 12.04 -4.89
CA PHE A 217 -23.01 13.32 -4.46
C PHE A 217 -22.01 14.41 -4.81
N TYR A 218 -22.40 15.36 -5.67
CA TYR A 218 -21.66 16.60 -5.86
C TYR A 218 -22.40 17.76 -5.21
N LYS A 219 -21.70 18.50 -4.35
CA LYS A 219 -22.20 19.72 -3.72
C LYS A 219 -21.89 20.90 -4.62
N GLY A 220 -22.90 21.41 -5.32
CA GLY A 220 -22.81 22.66 -6.08
C GLY A 220 -22.88 23.88 -5.16
N SER A 221 -22.31 25.01 -5.61
CA SER A 221 -22.09 26.26 -4.86
C SER A 221 -23.36 26.97 -4.34
N HIS A 222 -24.55 26.45 -4.61
CA HIS A 222 -25.84 27.01 -4.18
C HIS A 222 -26.68 26.08 -3.31
N GLY A 223 -26.09 25.01 -2.75
CA GLY A 223 -26.76 24.21 -1.71
C GLY A 223 -27.89 23.29 -2.20
N LEU A 224 -28.05 23.11 -3.51
CA LEU A 224 -28.94 22.09 -4.10
C LEU A 224 -28.15 20.82 -4.42
N TYR A 225 -28.63 19.69 -3.89
CA TYR A 225 -28.12 18.36 -4.25
C TYR A 225 -28.81 17.90 -5.53
N VAL A 226 -28.06 17.74 -6.61
CA VAL A 226 -28.56 17.12 -7.85
C VAL A 226 -28.20 15.64 -7.81
N MET A 227 -29.23 14.78 -7.85
CA MET A 227 -29.06 13.34 -8.00
C MET A 227 -28.99 12.99 -9.48
N THR A 228 -27.82 12.59 -9.98
CA THR A 228 -27.69 11.96 -11.30
C THR A 228 -27.39 10.48 -11.11
N GLY A 229 -28.38 9.63 -11.39
CA GLY A 229 -28.17 8.19 -11.50
C GLY A 229 -27.91 7.83 -12.97
N ILE A 230 -26.77 7.21 -13.27
CA ILE A 230 -26.57 6.55 -14.57
C ILE A 230 -27.01 5.10 -14.41
N THR A 231 -28.09 4.70 -15.08
CA THR A 231 -28.40 3.28 -15.31
C THR A 231 -27.97 2.93 -16.72
N THR A 232 -26.91 2.14 -16.86
CA THR A 232 -26.64 1.40 -18.10
C THR A 232 -27.44 0.09 -18.08
N THR A 233 -28.63 0.15 -18.66
CA THR A 233 -29.33 -1.04 -19.18
C THR A 233 -29.50 -0.84 -20.69
N PRO A 234 -29.08 -1.81 -21.53
CA PRO A 234 -29.29 -1.72 -22.96
C PRO A 234 -30.76 -1.98 -23.29
N GLY A 235 -31.41 -1.01 -23.94
CA GLY A 235 -32.72 -1.16 -24.56
C GLY A 235 -33.85 -0.38 -23.88
N LEU A 236 -34.47 0.51 -24.68
CA LEU A 236 -35.77 1.19 -24.52
C LEU A 236 -35.87 2.35 -23.50
N GLY A 237 -35.81 3.56 -24.06
CA GLY A 237 -36.93 4.52 -24.05
C GLY A 237 -37.36 5.19 -22.74
N SER A 238 -36.94 6.45 -22.56
CA SER A 238 -37.58 7.56 -21.81
C SER A 238 -37.99 7.31 -20.35
N CYS A 239 -37.35 8.01 -19.41
CA CYS A 239 -37.76 8.05 -18.00
C CYS A 239 -38.16 9.46 -17.56
N ARG A 240 -39.38 9.57 -17.04
CA ARG A 240 -39.98 10.73 -16.36
C ARG A 240 -39.63 10.66 -14.87
N CYS A 241 -39.24 11.77 -14.25
CA CYS A 241 -38.94 11.83 -12.82
C CYS A 241 -40.20 12.07 -11.98
N GLU A 242 -40.49 11.19 -11.02
CA GLU A 242 -41.42 11.45 -9.91
C GLU A 242 -40.65 11.52 -8.58
N VAL A 243 -40.98 12.53 -7.77
CA VAL A 243 -40.42 12.75 -6.43
C VAL A 243 -41.45 12.31 -5.39
N ARG A 244 -41.10 11.36 -4.51
CA ARG A 244 -41.86 11.03 -3.29
C ARG A 244 -40.98 11.15 -2.05
N VAL A 245 -41.53 11.79 -1.03
CA VAL A 245 -40.94 11.94 0.32
C VAL A 245 -41.63 10.95 1.27
N PRO A 246 -40.91 10.19 2.11
CA PRO A 246 -41.54 9.40 3.17
C PRO A 246 -41.47 10.10 4.55
N PRO A 247 -42.48 9.92 5.42
CA PRO A 247 -42.52 10.46 6.78
C PRO A 247 -41.78 9.53 7.77
N GLY A 248 -41.33 10.10 8.89
CA GLY A 248 -40.57 9.41 9.94
C GLY A 248 -41.42 8.78 11.03
N GLU A 249 -40.79 7.97 11.90
CA GLU A 249 -41.25 7.66 13.27
C GLU A 249 -40.18 6.93 14.13
N LEU A 250 -40.44 6.93 15.44
CA LEU A 250 -39.56 6.75 16.62
C LEU A 250 -39.62 5.34 17.29
N ARG A 251 -38.73 5.15 18.30
CA ARG A 251 -38.65 4.12 19.41
C ARG A 251 -37.74 2.90 19.15
N GLY A 252 -37.05 2.25 20.10
CA GLY A 252 -36.83 2.39 21.55
C GLY A 252 -36.08 1.16 22.15
N ARG A 253 -35.24 1.39 23.20
CA ARG A 253 -34.65 0.54 24.29
C ARG A 253 -34.39 -0.99 24.16
N HIS A 254 -33.19 -1.44 24.58
CA HIS A 254 -32.87 -2.24 25.82
C HIS A 254 -31.39 -2.74 25.82
N GLY A 255 -30.71 -2.78 26.99
CA GLY A 255 -29.43 -3.53 27.24
C GLY A 255 -29.66 -4.68 28.23
N PRO A 256 -28.66 -5.20 28.99
CA PRO A 256 -27.19 -5.29 28.82
C PRO A 256 -26.65 -6.74 29.03
N ALA A 257 -25.32 -6.98 28.96
CA ALA A 257 -24.66 -8.11 29.65
C ALA A 257 -23.14 -7.91 29.79
N ASP A 258 -22.66 -8.10 31.02
CA ASP A 258 -21.26 -8.20 31.45
C ASP A 258 -20.55 -9.46 30.91
N ALA A 259 -19.25 -9.33 30.64
CA ALA A 259 -18.28 -10.41 30.80
C ALA A 259 -16.87 -9.80 30.90
N GLY A 260 -16.22 -9.99 32.06
CA GLY A 260 -14.83 -9.60 32.30
C GLY A 260 -13.84 -10.49 31.54
N VAL A 261 -12.67 -9.94 31.21
CA VAL A 261 -11.48 -10.69 30.81
C VAL A 261 -10.24 -9.99 31.34
N GLY A 262 -9.33 -10.79 31.90
CA GLY A 262 -8.09 -10.38 32.54
C GLY A 262 -7.06 -9.76 31.60
N PHE A 263 -6.15 -9.03 32.23
CA PHE A 263 -5.03 -8.31 31.63
C PHE A 263 -3.97 -9.25 31.01
N ASP A 264 -3.55 -8.93 29.80
CA ASP A 264 -2.50 -9.59 29.03
C ASP A 264 -1.16 -8.82 29.18
N PRO A 265 -0.02 -9.45 29.56
CA PRO A 265 1.26 -8.77 29.83
C PRO A 265 2.00 -8.14 28.62
N LEU A 266 1.40 -8.14 27.42
CA LEU A 266 2.06 -7.79 26.16
C LEU A 266 2.39 -6.30 25.96
N LEU A 267 1.79 -5.39 26.76
CA LEU A 267 1.97 -3.93 26.62
C LEU A 267 3.40 -3.44 26.94
N ARG A 268 4.22 -4.21 27.65
CA ARG A 268 5.63 -3.84 27.93
C ARG A 268 6.61 -4.28 26.84
N SER A 269 6.24 -5.23 25.96
CA SER A 269 7.16 -5.76 24.94
C SER A 269 7.29 -4.85 23.73
N VAL A 270 6.19 -4.23 23.29
CA VAL A 270 6.16 -3.39 22.08
C VAL A 270 7.02 -2.14 22.24
N ARG A 271 7.10 -1.56 23.44
CA ARG A 271 7.95 -0.39 23.72
C ARG A 271 9.46 -0.66 23.64
N ARG A 272 9.93 -1.92 23.77
CA ARG A 272 11.36 -2.25 23.72
C ARG A 272 11.88 -2.48 22.30
N THR A 273 11.09 -3.11 21.44
CA THR A 273 11.50 -3.42 20.05
C THR A 273 11.77 -2.19 19.17
N PHE A 274 11.22 -1.02 19.51
CA PHE A 274 11.44 0.21 18.73
C PHE A 274 12.70 0.98 19.13
N ARG A 275 13.33 0.68 20.27
CA ARG A 275 14.49 1.45 20.77
C ARG A 275 15.84 0.85 20.35
N ASP A 276 15.87 -0.45 20.02
CA ASP A 276 17.12 -1.20 19.85
C ASP A 276 17.64 -1.24 18.40
N GLU A 277 16.92 -0.70 17.40
CA GLU A 277 17.42 -0.64 16.00
C GLU A 277 18.25 0.60 15.65
N ASP A 278 18.34 1.61 16.54
CA ASP A 278 19.01 2.89 16.23
C ASP A 278 20.49 2.97 16.66
N HIS A 279 21.09 1.88 17.17
CA HIS A 279 22.50 1.87 17.58
C HIS A 279 23.30 0.73 16.96
N LYS A 280 23.59 0.86 15.65
CA LYS A 280 24.80 0.28 15.05
C LYS A 280 25.51 1.31 14.17
N SER A 281 26.43 2.01 14.82
CA SER A 281 27.77 2.43 14.38
C SER A 281 27.97 2.84 12.91
N ALA A 282 28.20 4.13 12.71
CA ALA A 282 28.95 4.64 11.56
C ALA A 282 30.44 4.24 11.68
N PRO A 283 31.11 3.83 10.60
CA PRO A 283 32.56 3.80 10.57
C PRO A 283 33.11 5.22 10.35
N ALA A 284 34.15 5.56 11.11
CA ALA A 284 34.92 6.79 10.95
C ALA A 284 35.68 6.76 9.62
N ILE A 285 35.63 7.88 8.90
CA ILE A 285 36.67 8.35 7.96
C ILE A 285 36.95 9.80 8.34
#